data_AF-A0A9R1W6T2-F1
#
_entry.id   AF-A0A9R1W6T2-F1
#
_cell.length_a   1.000
_cell.length_b   1.000
_cell.length_c   1.000
_cell.angle_alpha   90.00
_cell.angle_beta   90.00
_cell.angle_gamma   90.00
#
_symmetry.space_group_name_H-M   'P 1'
#
loop_
_entity.id
_entity.type
_entity.pdbx_description
1 polymer ?
#
loop_
_entity_poly.entity_id
_entity_poly.type
_entity_poly.pdbx_seq_one_letter_code
_entity_poly.pdbx_strand_id
1 'polypeptide(L)'
;MGWKKLVETPDRVGRQAILNVHVYKKEIPLGENVDPAKIASMTTVSPDLANLVNEAALLAGRQSKLVVEKMDFIQEVERSIDGIEKKTAKLQGTEKAVVARHEVGHAVVGTSVFKLLAGQPRVKVKIFTMEWYREF
;
A
#
# COMPACT_ATOMS: atom_id res chain seq x y z
N MET A 1 27.70 -19.35 22.24
CA MET A 1 27.36 -17.91 22.37
C MET A 1 26.97 -17.42 20.98
N GLY A 2 25.66 -17.28 20.70
CA GLY A 2 25.16 -16.92 19.37
C GLY A 2 25.16 -15.41 19.19
N TRP A 3 25.86 -14.91 18.18
CA TRP A 3 25.87 -13.49 17.82
C TRP A 3 24.52 -13.12 17.21
N LYS A 4 23.54 -12.78 18.04
CA LYS A 4 22.35 -12.08 17.56
C LYS A 4 22.74 -10.63 17.32
N LYS A 5 23.29 -10.37 16.13
CA LYS A 5 23.55 -8.99 15.67
C LYS A 5 22.20 -8.30 15.56
N LEU A 6 21.97 -7.30 16.40
CA LEU A 6 20.79 -6.45 16.32
C LEU A 6 20.91 -5.67 15.02
N VAL A 7 20.22 -6.09 13.96
CA VAL A 7 20.14 -5.31 12.73
C VAL A 7 19.01 -4.30 12.96
N GLU A 8 19.37 -3.03 13.07
CA GLU A 8 18.40 -1.96 13.20
C GLU A 8 17.53 -1.86 11.96
N THR A 9 16.28 -1.48 12.15
CA THR A 9 15.37 -1.23 11.04
C THR A 9 15.90 -0.08 10.19
N PRO A 10 15.93 -0.23 8.85
CA PRO A 10 16.49 0.80 7.99
C PRO A 10 15.67 2.08 8.08
N ASP A 11 16.39 3.20 8.21
CA ASP A 11 15.84 4.53 8.08
C ASP A 11 15.41 4.81 6.63
N ARG A 12 14.87 6.01 6.36
CA ARG A 12 14.37 6.34 5.02
C ARG A 12 15.46 6.20 3.93
N VAL A 13 16.70 6.57 4.25
CA VAL A 13 17.84 6.48 3.33
C VAL A 13 18.22 5.02 3.10
N GLY A 14 18.26 4.20 4.16
CA GLY A 14 18.49 2.77 4.07
C GLY A 14 17.41 2.06 3.24
N ARG A 15 16.13 2.44 3.40
CA ARG A 15 15.03 1.90 2.59
C ARG A 15 15.18 2.24 1.12
N GLN A 16 15.56 3.47 0.79
CA GLN A 16 15.84 3.87 -0.59
C GLN A 16 17.00 3.05 -1.19
N ALA A 17 18.08 2.84 -0.42
CA ALA A 17 19.21 2.02 -0.87
C ALA A 17 18.80 0.57 -1.13
N ILE A 18 17.99 -0.03 -0.26
CA ILE A 18 17.46 -1.38 -0.43
C ILE A 18 16.61 -1.46 -1.71
N LEU A 19 15.67 -0.52 -1.91
CA LEU A 19 14.85 -0.46 -3.12
C LEU A 19 15.71 -0.37 -4.38
N ASN A 20 16.72 0.50 -4.39
CA ASN A 20 17.64 0.65 -5.53
C ASN A 20 18.37 -0.66 -5.84
N VAL A 21 18.87 -1.35 -4.82
CA VAL A 21 19.54 -2.65 -5.01
C VAL A 21 18.60 -3.67 -5.61
N HIS A 22 17.35 -3.76 -5.15
CA HIS A 22 16.40 -4.75 -5.65
C HIS A 22 15.86 -4.44 -7.04
N VAL A 23 15.67 -3.15 -7.38
CA VAL A 23 15.33 -2.73 -8.74
C VAL A 23 16.48 -3.08 -9.69
N TYR A 24 17.71 -2.70 -9.33
CA TYR A 24 18.87 -2.90 -10.19
C TYR A 24 19.24 -4.38 -10.34
N LYS A 25 19.34 -5.14 -9.24
CA LYS A 25 19.71 -6.57 -9.28
C LYS A 25 18.70 -7.45 -10.00
N LYS A 26 17.42 -7.07 -10.01
CA LYS A 26 16.36 -7.82 -10.70
C LYS A 26 16.08 -7.29 -12.11
N GLU A 27 16.87 -6.33 -12.60
CA GLU A 27 16.74 -5.72 -13.92
C GLU A 27 15.30 -5.31 -14.23
N ILE A 28 14.60 -4.77 -13.23
CA ILE A 28 13.18 -4.43 -13.37
C ILE A 28 13.07 -3.19 -14.25
N PRO A 29 12.38 -3.26 -15.40
CA PRO A 29 12.22 -2.11 -16.27
C PRO A 29 11.28 -1.12 -15.58
N LEU A 30 11.81 0.01 -15.11
CA LEU A 30 11.03 1.05 -14.47
C LEU A 30 10.55 2.10 -15.48
N GLY A 31 9.33 2.59 -15.30
CA GLY A 31 8.86 3.78 -16.00
C GLY A 31 9.57 5.04 -15.54
N GLU A 32 9.64 6.06 -16.39
CA GLU A 32 10.34 7.33 -16.13
C GLU A 32 9.87 8.07 -14.86
N ASN A 33 8.62 7.80 -14.44
CA ASN A 33 7.99 8.44 -13.29
C ASN A 33 8.21 7.71 -11.96
N VAL A 34 9.05 6.67 -11.93
CA VAL A 34 9.35 5.90 -10.71
C VAL A 34 10.52 6.53 -9.96
N ASP A 35 10.26 6.98 -8.74
CA ASP A 35 11.27 7.51 -7.83
C ASP A 35 11.33 6.66 -6.55
N PRO A 36 12.43 5.88 -6.35
CA PRO A 36 12.63 5.06 -5.17
C PRO A 36 12.59 5.84 -3.84
N ALA A 37 12.97 7.12 -3.85
CA ALA A 37 12.89 7.96 -2.65
C ALA A 37 11.45 8.23 -2.24
N LYS A 38 10.56 8.43 -3.22
CA LYS A 38 9.11 8.60 -2.98
C LYS A 38 8.50 7.29 -2.46
N ILE A 39 8.88 6.14 -3.03
CA ILE A 39 8.40 4.83 -2.56
C ILE A 39 8.87 4.54 -1.12
N ALA A 40 10.13 4.83 -0.79
CA ALA A 40 10.66 4.69 0.57
C ALA A 40 9.95 5.57 1.60
N SER A 41 9.40 6.73 1.17
CA SER A 41 8.62 7.61 2.04
C SER A 41 7.21 7.10 2.33
N MET A 42 6.64 6.30 1.41
CA MET A 42 5.30 5.71 1.56
C MET A 42 5.30 4.47 2.46
N THR A 43 6.46 3.89 2.72
CA THR A 43 6.63 2.70 3.56
C THR A 43 7.09 3.12 4.95
N THR A 44 6.21 2.99 5.95
CA THR A 44 6.45 3.40 7.34
C THR A 44 6.88 2.23 8.23
N VAL A 45 6.31 1.05 8.02
CA VAL A 45 6.66 -0.22 8.69
C VAL A 45 7.37 -1.05 7.65
N SER A 46 8.63 -1.46 7.84
CA SER A 46 9.38 -2.30 6.89
C SER A 46 8.51 -3.48 6.42
N PRO A 47 7.87 -3.44 5.24
CA PRO A 47 7.63 -4.69 4.56
C PRO A 47 9.02 -5.16 4.12
N ASP A 48 9.16 -6.43 3.83
CA ASP A 48 10.31 -6.85 3.04
C ASP A 48 10.30 -6.04 1.73
N LEU A 49 11.15 -5.00 1.63
CA LEU A 49 11.20 -4.09 0.49
C LEU A 49 11.55 -4.86 -0.79
N ALA A 50 12.26 -5.97 -0.67
CA ALA A 50 12.52 -6.87 -1.78
C ALA A 50 11.22 -7.52 -2.27
N ASN A 51 10.34 -7.91 -1.35
CA ASN A 51 9.04 -8.47 -1.65
C ASN A 51 8.11 -7.43 -2.30
N LEU A 52 8.08 -6.21 -1.77
CA LEU A 52 7.32 -5.11 -2.35
C LEU A 52 7.71 -4.83 -3.80
N VAL A 53 9.01 -4.80 -4.09
CA VAL A 53 9.52 -4.64 -5.47
C VAL A 53 9.10 -5.82 -6.35
N ASN A 54 9.13 -7.04 -5.81
CA ASN A 54 8.74 -8.24 -6.55
C ASN A 54 7.25 -8.24 -6.90
N GLU A 55 6.39 -7.97 -5.93
CA GLU A 55 4.94 -7.98 -6.12
C GLU A 55 4.49 -6.83 -7.04
N ALA A 56 5.12 -5.65 -6.96
CA ALA A 56 4.87 -4.57 -7.91
C ALA A 56 5.22 -4.99 -9.36
N ALA A 57 6.34 -5.70 -9.56
CA ALA A 57 6.71 -6.23 -10.87
C ALA A 57 5.75 -7.31 -11.36
N LEU A 58 5.31 -8.22 -10.48
CA LEU A 58 4.31 -9.24 -10.80
C LEU A 58 2.96 -8.61 -11.15
N LEU A 59 2.57 -7.53 -10.48
CA LEU A 59 1.33 -6.79 -10.75
C LEU A 59 1.38 -6.14 -12.14
N ALA A 60 2.49 -5.48 -12.49
CA ALA A 60 2.71 -4.93 -13.82
C ALA A 60 2.69 -6.02 -14.91
N GLY A 61 3.35 -7.16 -14.66
CA GLY A 61 3.36 -8.31 -15.56
C GLY A 61 1.99 -8.94 -15.78
N ARG A 62 1.15 -9.03 -14.73
CA ARG A 62 -0.25 -9.49 -14.85
C ARG A 62 -1.11 -8.58 -15.72
N GLN A 63 -0.75 -7.30 -15.81
CA GLN A 63 -1.40 -6.32 -16.68
C GLN A 63 -0.73 -6.23 -18.06
N SER A 64 0.19 -7.13 -18.38
CA SER A 64 0.96 -7.14 -19.64
C SER A 64 1.72 -5.82 -19.91
N LYS A 65 2.13 -5.11 -18.86
CA LYS A 65 2.95 -3.89 -19.00
C LYS A 65 4.40 -4.25 -19.32
N LEU A 66 5.05 -3.40 -20.13
CA LEU A 66 6.47 -3.52 -20.44
C LEU A 66 7.38 -2.93 -19.35
N VAL A 67 6.84 -2.01 -18.55
CA VAL A 67 7.54 -1.31 -17.48
C VAL A 67 6.69 -1.32 -16.22
N VAL A 68 7.35 -1.35 -15.05
CA VAL A 68 6.72 -1.15 -13.75
C VAL A 68 6.57 0.34 -13.52
N GLU A 69 5.34 0.78 -13.30
CA GLU A 69 5.03 2.18 -13.10
C GLU A 69 4.88 2.52 -11.61
N LYS A 70 4.88 3.82 -11.31
CA LYS A 70 4.66 4.31 -9.96
C LYS A 70 3.36 3.78 -9.35
N MET A 71 2.31 3.65 -10.15
CA MET A 71 1.01 3.16 -9.69
C MET A 71 1.06 1.71 -9.20
N ASP A 72 1.91 0.87 -9.79
CA ASP A 72 2.03 -0.54 -9.37
C ASP A 72 2.66 -0.64 -7.98
N PHE A 73 3.64 0.22 -7.68
CA PHE A 73 4.22 0.34 -6.33
C PHE A 73 3.22 0.91 -5.32
N ILE A 74 2.41 1.90 -5.69
CA ILE A 74 1.40 2.45 -4.79
C ILE A 74 0.37 1.37 -4.43
N GLN A 75 -0.12 0.63 -5.43
CA GLN A 75 -1.07 -0.46 -5.21
C GLN A 75 -0.49 -1.54 -4.31
N GLU A 76 0.79 -1.90 -4.49
CA GLU A 76 1.41 -2.91 -3.64
C GLU A 76 1.71 -2.41 -2.22
N VAL A 77 2.07 -1.13 -2.04
CA VAL A 77 2.18 -0.51 -0.71
C VAL A 77 0.82 -0.59 0.01
N GLU A 78 -0.27 -0.22 -0.68
CA GLU A 78 -1.62 -0.31 -0.13
C GLU A 78 -1.99 -1.74 0.22
N ARG A 79 -1.73 -2.70 -0.68
CA ARG A 79 -1.99 -4.13 -0.45
C ARG A 79 -1.15 -4.70 0.68
N SER A 80 0.07 -4.21 0.88
CA SER A 80 0.92 -4.62 2.00
C SER A 80 0.40 -4.10 3.35
N ILE A 81 -0.26 -2.95 3.37
CA ILE A 81 -0.87 -2.36 4.58
C ILE A 81 -2.20 -3.04 4.89
N ASP A 82 -3.04 -3.19 3.87
CA ASP A 82 -4.40 -3.75 3.99
C ASP A 82 -4.38 -5.30 4.11
N GLY A 83 -3.25 -5.93 3.79
CA GLY A 83 -3.11 -7.39 3.66
C GLY A 83 -3.58 -7.89 2.29
N ILE A 84 -3.22 -9.13 1.94
CA ILE A 84 -3.67 -9.75 0.68
C ILE A 84 -5.21 -9.81 0.70
N GLU A 85 -5.86 -8.94 -0.07
CA GLU A 85 -7.30 -9.01 -0.30
C GLU A 85 -7.66 -10.41 -0.81
N LYS A 86 -8.36 -11.18 0.03
CA LYS A 86 -9.02 -12.39 -0.42
C LYS A 86 -10.21 -11.97 -1.27
N LYS A 87 -10.00 -11.81 -2.58
CA LYS A 87 -11.06 -11.53 -3.58
C LYS A 87 -12.24 -12.53 -3.53
N THR A 88 -12.09 -13.66 -2.83
CA THR A 88 -13.11 -14.69 -2.64
C THR A 88 -14.03 -14.50 -1.44
N ALA A 89 -13.77 -13.53 -0.55
CA ALA A 89 -14.64 -13.28 0.60
C ALA A 89 -15.90 -12.49 0.16
N LYS A 90 -16.89 -13.20 -0.40
CA LYS A 90 -18.23 -12.63 -0.61
C LYS A 90 -18.89 -12.39 0.75
N LEU A 91 -18.91 -11.13 1.19
CA LEU A 91 -19.65 -10.72 2.38
C LEU A 91 -21.16 -10.88 2.14
N GLN A 92 -21.88 -11.42 3.13
CA GLN A 92 -23.34 -11.46 3.11
C GLN A 92 -23.93 -10.05 3.29
N GLY A 93 -25.20 -9.86 2.91
CA GLY A 93 -25.86 -8.55 2.95
C GLY A 93 -25.84 -7.88 4.34
N THR A 94 -25.94 -8.67 5.41
CA THR A 94 -25.85 -8.20 6.80
C THR A 94 -24.44 -7.74 7.16
N GLU A 95 -23.41 -8.47 6.75
CA GLU A 95 -22.00 -8.12 6.98
C GLU A 95 -21.61 -6.84 6.20
N LYS A 96 -22.08 -6.70 4.96
CA LYS A 96 -21.91 -5.47 4.17
C LYS A 96 -22.51 -4.26 4.89
N ALA A 97 -23.68 -4.39 5.50
CA ALA A 97 -24.33 -3.30 6.23
C ALA A 97 -23.60 -2.93 7.54
N VAL A 98 -22.89 -3.88 8.16
CA VAL A 98 -22.05 -3.62 9.34
C VAL A 98 -20.78 -2.87 8.92
N VAL A 99 -20.08 -3.36 7.89
CA VAL A 99 -18.85 -2.72 7.37
C VAL A 99 -19.16 -1.32 6.85
N ALA A 100 -20.23 -1.14 6.08
CA ALA A 100 -20.62 0.18 5.58
C ALA A 100 -20.85 1.19 6.71
N ARG A 101 -21.52 0.78 7.80
CA ARG A 101 -21.71 1.65 8.98
C ARG A 101 -20.41 1.95 9.70
N HIS A 102 -19.48 0.99 9.76
CA HIS A 102 -18.15 1.19 10.35
C HIS A 102 -17.35 2.24 9.58
N GLU A 103 -17.28 2.12 8.26
CA GLU A 103 -16.54 3.07 7.40
C GLU A 103 -17.17 4.45 7.39
N VAL A 104 -18.51 4.55 7.35
CA VAL A 104 -19.21 5.84 7.47
C VAL A 104 -18.94 6.49 8.82
N GLY A 105 -18.82 5.70 9.90
CA GLY A 105 -18.43 6.19 11.22
C GLY A 105 -17.06 6.88 11.21
N HIS A 106 -16.05 6.23 10.64
CA HIS A 106 -14.71 6.83 10.47
C HIS A 106 -14.75 8.12 9.65
N ALA A 107 -15.55 8.15 8.57
CA ALA A 107 -15.67 9.31 7.71
C ALA A 107 -16.32 10.50 8.42
N VAL A 108 -17.41 10.25 9.15
CA VAL A 108 -18.14 11.29 9.90
C VAL A 108 -17.28 11.83 11.04
N VAL A 109 -16.64 10.97 11.82
CA VAL A 109 -15.79 11.38 12.94
C VAL A 109 -14.56 12.13 12.43
N GLY A 110 -13.84 11.57 11.44
CA GLY A 110 -12.67 12.23 10.84
C GLY A 110 -12.99 13.59 10.24
N THR A 111 -14.14 13.74 9.59
CA THR A 111 -14.60 15.03 9.05
C THR A 111 -14.97 16.02 10.15
N SER A 112 -15.63 15.55 11.21
CA SER A 112 -16.04 16.39 12.33
C SER A 112 -14.82 16.91 13.10
N VAL A 113 -13.86 16.03 13.39
CA VAL A 113 -12.58 16.38 14.03
C VAL A 113 -11.79 17.38 13.18
N PHE A 114 -11.69 17.14 11.88
CA PHE A 114 -11.02 18.06 10.94
C PHE A 114 -11.66 19.45 10.92
N LYS A 115 -13.00 19.53 10.94
CA LYS A 115 -13.72 20.81 10.89
C LYS A 115 -13.69 21.57 12.22
N LEU A 116 -13.71 20.86 13.35
CA LEU A 116 -13.86 21.48 14.67
C LEU A 116 -12.51 21.80 15.35
N LEU A 117 -11.44 21.10 15.01
CA LEU A 117 -10.11 21.31 15.57
C LEU A 117 -9.13 21.82 14.51
N ALA A 118 -8.61 23.03 14.71
CA ALA A 118 -7.63 23.62 13.81
C ALA A 118 -6.32 22.82 13.79
N GLY A 119 -5.76 22.61 12.60
CA GLY A 119 -4.45 21.95 12.41
C GLY A 119 -4.49 20.43 12.26
N GLN A 120 -5.67 19.79 12.21
CA GLN A 120 -5.76 18.35 11.99
C GLN A 120 -5.63 17.98 10.50
N PRO A 121 -4.95 16.87 10.16
CA PRO A 121 -4.83 16.41 8.78
C PRO A 121 -6.17 15.87 8.26
N ARG A 122 -6.43 16.05 6.96
CA ARG A 122 -7.62 15.47 6.32
C ARG A 122 -7.51 13.95 6.31
N VAL A 123 -8.44 13.29 6.98
CA VAL A 123 -8.57 11.83 6.93
C VAL A 123 -9.17 11.45 5.58
N LYS A 124 -8.48 10.59 4.82
CA LYS A 124 -9.06 9.90 3.67
C LYS A 124 -9.55 8.55 4.15
N VAL A 125 -10.87 8.37 4.20
CA VAL A 125 -11.45 7.05 4.46
C VAL A 125 -11.58 6.33 3.14
N LYS A 126 -10.96 5.14 3.04
CA LYS A 126 -11.07 4.26 1.89
C LYS A 126 -12.46 3.62 1.96
N ILE A 127 -13.43 4.16 1.22
CA ILE A 127 -14.71 3.48 1.07
C ILE A 127 -14.41 2.23 0.24
N PHE A 128 -14.42 1.07 0.88
CA PHE A 128 -14.18 -0.25 0.28
C PHE A 128 -15.31 -0.67 -0.68
N THR A 129 -15.79 0.21 -1.56
CA THR A 129 -16.83 -0.09 -2.53
C THR A 129 -16.69 0.82 -3.74
N MET A 130 -16.26 0.27 -4.88
CA MET A 130 -16.78 0.71 -6.19
C MET A 130 -16.69 -0.36 -7.29
N GLU A 131 -15.90 -1.42 -7.14
CA GLU A 131 -15.92 -2.55 -8.09
C GLU A 131 -16.99 -3.60 -7.75
N TRP A 132 -17.42 -3.69 -6.49
CA TRP A 132 -18.45 -4.62 -6.01
C TRP A 132 -19.91 -4.19 -6.26
N TYR A 133 -20.14 -2.97 -6.78
CA TYR A 133 -21.48 -2.46 -7.05
C TYR A 133 -21.98 -2.81 -8.46
N ARG A 134 -21.09 -3.27 -9.35
CA ARG A 134 -21.41 -3.55 -10.76
C ARG A 134 -21.86 -4.99 -11.05
N GLU A 135 -21.95 -5.85 -10.04
CA GLU A 135 -22.43 -7.24 -10.20
C GLU A 135 -23.84 -7.45 -9.64
N PHE A 136 -24.73 -6.49 -9.90
CA PHE A 136 -26.18 -6.67 -9.93
C PHE A 136 -26.74 -6.08 -11.21
#